data_AF-A0AAW5VQE9-F1
#
_entry.id   AF-A0AAW5VQE9-F1
#
_cell.length_a   1.000
_cell.length_b   1.000
_cell.length_c   1.000
_cell.angle_alpha   90.00
_cell.angle_beta   90.00
_cell.angle_gamma   90.00
#
_symmetry.space_group_name_H-M   'P 1'
#
loop_
_entity.id
_entity.type
_entity.pdbx_description
1 polymer ?
#
loop_
_entity_poly.entity_id
_entity_poly.type
_entity_poly.pdbx_seq_one_letter_code
_entity_poly.pdbx_strand_id
1 'polypeptide(L)'
;MKPPESVGSWQQQTLVEAIRLRETLWGPVEDLSESRRARAAGGSFAQRVSARALALARRDGLEQAWTRWWRIARLLLIAMAVLALLAGAGTAAGALGDGSRAVNVVTALGALLGLHALTFIFWLFSLVWSGKGAGTGSWAGDAWWWLSRRFVKGDASLVPQAFAAVLARRGSQSWLAGLISHSLWVLAFLSALSTLLLLLASRRYHFNWETTLLTPDTFVWLVEGLGALPSLLGFAQPDTLTIRSSDGLQVLDAQAQALWSSWLLGAVVTYGLLPRVLALAWSLWQWRKHTARLSLDDSLPGLAELRPRLMPVSEPTGVDELASPDRVARMQNQPSTPLAANALCVVGLELPPEQSWPPAFMQAQMQDLGRVDSRAERLDILGRLQSASPRHLLMVCDAAQTPDRGVVATLVEWAQLAQQSDVVLLDEALADPDQTRRRSWHERLVAAGFAPGQIHDQWPDLSLKEPS
;
A
#
# COMPACT_ATOMS: atom_id res chain seq x y z
N MET A 1 22.01 6.20 16.27
CA MET A 1 20.72 5.85 15.65
C MET A 1 20.02 4.83 16.55
N LYS A 2 18.85 5.17 17.13
CA LYS A 2 18.03 4.17 17.81
C LYS A 2 17.56 3.13 16.77
N PRO A 3 17.55 1.83 17.09
CA PRO A 3 17.02 0.83 16.17
C PRO A 3 15.55 1.14 15.86
N PRO A 4 15.10 0.97 14.60
CA PRO A 4 13.71 1.21 14.25
C PRO A 4 12.82 0.23 15.02
N GLU A 5 11.85 0.76 15.76
CA GLU A 5 10.96 -0.05 16.61
C GLU A 5 10.10 -0.99 15.76
N SER A 6 9.85 -2.20 16.26
CA SER A 6 9.06 -3.21 15.56
C SER A 6 7.59 -2.79 15.55
N VAL A 7 7.16 -2.22 14.44
CA VAL A 7 5.77 -1.86 14.22
C VAL A 7 5.23 -2.71 13.08
N GLY A 8 4.41 -3.69 13.47
CA GLY A 8 3.29 -4.16 12.67
C GLY A 8 3.51 -5.31 11.69
N SER A 9 2.37 -5.88 11.29
CA SER A 9 2.23 -6.87 10.21
C SER A 9 2.52 -6.26 8.83
N TRP A 10 2.68 -7.11 7.81
CA TRP A 10 2.82 -6.67 6.41
C TRP A 10 1.71 -5.72 5.95
N GLN A 11 0.49 -5.97 6.40
CA GLN A 11 -0.66 -5.11 6.10
C GLN A 11 -0.42 -3.70 6.65
N GLN A 12 -0.01 -3.58 7.91
CA GLN A 12 0.23 -2.28 8.53
C GLN A 12 1.32 -1.49 7.81
N GLN A 13 2.46 -2.10 7.50
CA GLN A 13 3.54 -1.40 6.78
C GLN A 13 3.11 -0.99 5.38
N THR A 14 2.34 -1.83 4.71
CA THR A 14 1.81 -1.52 3.38
C THR A 14 0.81 -0.36 3.43
N LEU A 15 -0.08 -0.33 4.42
CA LEU A 15 -1.06 0.74 4.55
C LEU A 15 -0.41 2.08 4.92
N VAL A 16 0.62 2.06 5.78
CA VAL A 16 1.44 3.26 6.07
C VAL A 16 2.10 3.76 4.78
N GLU A 17 2.72 2.87 4.02
CA GLU A 17 3.34 3.24 2.75
C GLU A 17 2.30 3.72 1.72
N ALA A 18 1.10 3.14 1.70
CA ALA A 18 0.04 3.54 0.77
C ALA A 18 -0.42 4.99 1.04
N ILE A 19 -0.57 5.37 2.32
CA ILE A 19 -0.87 6.76 2.69
C ILE A 19 0.30 7.69 2.31
N ARG A 20 1.55 7.29 2.59
CA ARG A 20 2.74 8.07 2.21
C ARG A 20 2.83 8.29 0.69
N LEU A 21 2.60 7.25 -0.11
CA LEU A 21 2.55 7.33 -1.56
C LEU A 21 1.41 8.22 -2.03
N ARG A 22 0.24 8.12 -1.38
CA ARG A 22 -0.90 8.98 -1.67
C ARG A 22 -0.56 10.45 -1.49
N GLU A 23 0.03 10.78 -0.34
CA GLU A 23 0.44 12.14 0.01
C GLU A 23 1.52 12.67 -0.94
N THR A 24 2.41 11.79 -1.42
CA THR A 24 3.43 12.14 -2.41
C THR A 24 2.84 12.41 -3.80
N LEU A 25 1.82 11.64 -4.21
CA LEU A 25 1.23 11.74 -5.55
C LEU A 25 0.19 12.85 -5.68
N TRP A 26 -0.60 13.09 -4.63
CA TRP A 26 -1.76 13.99 -4.67
C TRP A 26 -1.72 15.11 -3.62
N GLY A 27 -0.66 15.18 -2.83
CA GLY A 27 -0.48 16.21 -1.80
C GLY A 27 -1.03 15.81 -0.42
N PRO A 28 -0.84 16.69 0.60
CA PRO A 28 -1.19 16.38 1.98
C PRO A 28 -2.67 16.06 2.17
N VAL A 29 -2.94 15.03 2.98
CA VAL A 29 -4.30 14.60 3.32
C VAL A 29 -4.78 15.33 4.59
N GLU A 30 -6.07 15.68 4.64
CA GLU A 30 -6.71 16.15 5.86
C GLU A 30 -6.75 15.03 6.92
N ASP A 31 -6.05 15.26 8.02
CA ASP A 31 -5.72 14.27 9.04
C ASP A 31 -5.79 14.82 10.48
N LEU A 32 -6.39 16.00 10.69
CA LEU A 32 -6.34 16.69 11.98
C LEU A 32 -6.91 15.83 13.11
N SER A 33 -8.02 15.13 12.87
CA SER A 33 -8.67 14.29 13.87
C SER A 33 -7.89 13.00 14.15
N GLU A 34 -7.26 12.43 13.12
CA GLU A 34 -6.48 11.19 13.14
C GLU A 34 -5.14 11.44 13.82
N SER A 35 -4.48 12.55 13.50
CA SER A 35 -3.24 13.01 14.11
C SER A 35 -3.43 13.44 15.57
N ARG A 36 -4.57 14.02 15.96
CA ARG A 36 -4.92 14.24 17.38
C ARG A 36 -5.09 12.92 18.12
N ARG A 37 -5.88 11.98 17.58
CA ARG A 37 -6.07 10.65 18.17
C ARG A 37 -4.76 9.88 18.31
N ALA A 38 -3.90 9.92 17.29
CA ALA A 38 -2.59 9.29 17.33
C ALA A 38 -1.66 9.92 18.39
N ARG A 39 -1.72 11.24 18.60
CA ARG A 39 -0.98 11.92 19.67
C ARG A 39 -1.49 11.54 21.05
N ALA A 40 -2.81 11.57 21.26
CA ALA A 40 -3.45 11.21 22.52
C ALA A 40 -3.18 9.77 22.94
N ALA A 41 -3.02 8.84 21.98
CA ALA A 41 -2.63 7.46 22.23
C ALA A 41 -1.19 7.31 22.76
N GLY A 42 -0.36 8.37 22.69
CA GLY A 42 1.01 8.35 23.17
C GLY A 42 1.96 7.50 22.31
N GLY A 43 3.04 7.03 22.91
CA GLY A 43 4.02 6.16 22.24
C GLY A 43 5.05 6.88 21.37
N SER A 44 5.87 6.07 20.68
CA SER A 44 6.97 6.54 19.83
C SER A 44 6.47 7.17 18.53
N PHE A 45 7.34 7.91 17.84
CA PHE A 45 7.02 8.51 16.55
C PHE A 45 6.45 7.49 15.55
N ALA A 46 7.11 6.33 15.43
CA ALA A 46 6.70 5.27 14.52
C ALA A 46 5.32 4.70 14.86
N GLN A 47 4.99 4.59 16.14
CA GLN A 47 3.67 4.16 16.61
C GLN A 47 2.60 5.19 16.27
N ARG A 48 2.86 6.50 16.49
CA ARG A 48 1.93 7.59 16.15
C ARG A 48 1.69 7.70 14.65
N VAL A 49 2.75 7.64 13.83
CA VAL A 49 2.65 7.61 12.36
C VAL A 49 1.79 6.44 11.90
N SER A 50 2.01 5.27 12.48
CA SER A 50 1.24 4.08 12.12
C SER A 50 -0.23 4.18 12.54
N ALA A 51 -0.51 4.68 13.75
CA ALA A 51 -1.87 4.89 14.23
C ALA A 51 -2.64 5.88 13.33
N ARG A 52 -2.00 7.00 12.97
CA ARG A 52 -2.55 7.99 12.01
C ARG A 52 -2.86 7.33 10.67
N ALA A 53 -1.87 6.65 10.07
CA ALA A 53 -2.03 6.07 8.75
C ALA A 53 -3.10 4.97 8.71
N LEU A 54 -3.21 4.14 9.76
CA LEU A 54 -4.26 3.13 9.88
C LEU A 54 -5.66 3.74 10.06
N ALA A 55 -5.78 4.88 10.75
CA ALA A 55 -7.04 5.60 10.85
C ALA A 55 -7.46 6.16 9.47
N LEU A 56 -6.53 6.78 8.74
CA LEU A 56 -6.77 7.26 7.38
C LEU A 56 -7.08 6.11 6.41
N ALA A 57 -6.34 5.01 6.48
CA ALA A 57 -6.57 3.83 5.65
C ALA A 57 -7.97 3.22 5.86
N ARG A 58 -8.50 3.27 7.09
CA ARG A 58 -9.88 2.86 7.39
C ARG A 58 -10.91 3.81 6.81
N ARG A 59 -10.71 5.12 7.02
CA ARG A 59 -11.60 6.17 6.52
C ARG A 59 -11.72 6.11 4.99
N ASP A 60 -10.59 5.90 4.32
CA ASP A 60 -10.48 6.02 2.87
C ASP A 60 -10.60 4.66 2.15
N GLY A 61 -11.00 3.61 2.87
CA GLY A 61 -11.32 2.30 2.29
C GLY A 61 -10.12 1.43 1.87
N LEU A 62 -8.90 1.78 2.26
CA LEU A 62 -7.68 1.07 1.88
C LEU A 62 -7.54 -0.29 2.58
N GLU A 63 -8.16 -0.48 3.74
CA GLU A 63 -8.21 -1.80 4.38
C GLU A 63 -9.06 -2.81 3.58
N GLN A 64 -10.21 -2.38 3.04
CA GLN A 64 -10.98 -3.24 2.14
C GLN A 64 -10.24 -3.45 0.80
N ALA A 65 -9.50 -2.46 0.32
CA ALA A 65 -8.66 -2.63 -0.88
C ALA A 65 -7.56 -3.68 -0.65
N TRP A 66 -6.89 -3.68 0.51
CA TRP A 66 -5.90 -4.69 0.89
C TRP A 66 -6.49 -6.10 0.91
N THR A 67 -7.62 -6.30 1.59
CA THR A 67 -8.25 -7.63 1.68
C THR A 67 -8.70 -8.13 0.30
N ARG A 68 -9.28 -7.26 -0.54
CA ARG A 68 -9.67 -7.60 -1.91
C ARG A 68 -8.47 -7.97 -2.77
N TRP A 69 -7.43 -7.15 -2.75
CA TRP A 69 -6.21 -7.39 -3.52
C TRP A 69 -5.52 -8.69 -3.08
N TRP A 70 -5.40 -8.94 -1.78
CA TRP A 70 -4.79 -10.17 -1.27
C TRP A 70 -5.62 -11.42 -1.62
N ARG A 71 -6.95 -11.31 -1.59
CA ARG A 71 -7.83 -12.39 -2.07
C ARG A 71 -7.59 -12.71 -3.55
N ILE A 72 -7.50 -11.69 -4.40
CA ILE A 72 -7.19 -11.88 -5.83
C ILE A 72 -5.80 -12.50 -6.02
N ALA A 73 -4.78 -12.01 -5.31
CA ALA A 73 -3.43 -12.55 -5.37
C ALA A 73 -3.39 -14.04 -4.96
N ARG A 74 -4.12 -14.42 -3.90
CA ARG A 74 -4.27 -15.83 -3.49
C ARG A 74 -4.96 -16.69 -4.54
N LEU A 75 -6.05 -16.19 -5.14
CA LEU A 75 -6.76 -16.92 -6.20
C LEU A 75 -5.87 -17.12 -7.44
N LEU A 76 -5.13 -16.10 -7.85
CA LEU A 76 -4.16 -16.20 -8.93
C LEU A 76 -3.05 -17.21 -8.61
N LEU A 77 -2.53 -17.21 -7.39
CA LEU A 77 -1.52 -18.19 -6.96
C LEU A 77 -2.08 -19.62 -7.00
N ILE A 78 -3.32 -19.84 -6.55
CA ILE A 78 -3.99 -21.14 -6.64
C ILE A 78 -4.17 -21.56 -8.11
N ALA A 79 -4.62 -20.64 -8.98
CA ALA A 79 -4.77 -20.90 -10.40
C ALA A 79 -3.43 -21.28 -11.05
N MET A 80 -2.35 -20.55 -10.74
CA MET A 80 -0.99 -20.88 -11.18
C MET A 80 -0.52 -22.23 -10.66
N ALA A 81 -0.83 -22.60 -9.41
CA ALA A 81 -0.50 -23.90 -8.86
C ALA A 81 -1.21 -25.05 -9.60
N VAL A 82 -2.51 -24.88 -9.90
CA VAL A 82 -3.26 -25.84 -10.73
C VAL A 82 -2.65 -25.96 -12.12
N LEU A 83 -2.33 -24.83 -12.77
CA LEU A 83 -1.66 -24.83 -14.07
C LEU A 83 -0.28 -25.51 -14.01
N ALA A 84 0.48 -25.31 -12.94
CA ALA A 84 1.78 -25.97 -12.76
C ALA A 84 1.63 -27.49 -12.63
N LEU A 85 0.61 -27.96 -11.89
CA LEU A 85 0.30 -29.39 -11.78
C LEU A 85 -0.09 -29.98 -13.15
N LEU A 86 -0.98 -29.32 -13.88
CA LEU A 86 -1.42 -29.74 -15.21
C LEU A 86 -0.27 -29.72 -16.22
N ALA A 87 0.57 -28.68 -16.19
CA ALA A 87 1.75 -28.59 -17.04
C ALA A 87 2.76 -29.69 -16.71
N GLY A 88 3.02 -29.97 -15.43
CA GLY A 88 3.90 -31.07 -15.01
C GLY A 88 3.42 -32.43 -15.52
N ALA A 89 2.14 -32.73 -15.31
CA ALA A 89 1.53 -33.97 -15.80
C ALA A 89 1.53 -34.06 -17.34
N GLY A 90 1.15 -32.96 -18.01
CA GLY A 90 1.12 -32.88 -19.46
C GLY A 90 2.50 -33.04 -20.10
N THR A 91 3.54 -32.43 -19.52
CA THR A 91 4.92 -32.59 -20.00
C THR A 91 5.41 -34.03 -19.81
N ALA A 92 5.11 -34.67 -18.68
CA ALA A 92 5.47 -36.07 -18.44
C ALA A 92 4.75 -37.03 -19.40
N ALA A 93 3.44 -36.85 -19.59
CA ALA A 93 2.65 -37.63 -20.53
C ALA A 93 3.09 -37.40 -21.98
N GLY A 94 3.41 -36.17 -22.35
CA GLY A 94 3.92 -35.82 -23.68
C GLY A 94 5.32 -36.38 -23.94
N ALA A 95 6.19 -36.40 -22.92
CA ALA A 95 7.55 -36.93 -23.02
C ALA A 95 7.58 -38.45 -23.22
N LEU A 96 6.70 -39.19 -22.53
CA LEU A 96 6.59 -40.65 -22.68
C LEU A 96 5.69 -41.06 -23.87
N GLY A 97 4.72 -40.23 -24.25
CA GLY A 97 3.72 -40.56 -25.26
C GLY A 97 2.75 -41.67 -24.82
N ASP A 98 2.01 -42.21 -25.78
CA ASP A 98 0.99 -43.23 -25.55
C ASP A 98 1.56 -44.66 -25.35
N GLY A 99 2.86 -44.85 -25.57
CA GLY A 99 3.55 -46.14 -25.49
C GLY A 99 3.56 -46.93 -26.81
N SER A 100 2.99 -46.39 -27.89
CA SER A 100 3.00 -47.05 -29.22
C SER A 100 4.34 -46.93 -29.94
N ARG A 101 5.12 -45.90 -29.61
CA ARG A 101 6.46 -45.63 -30.14
C ARG A 101 7.48 -45.69 -29.02
N ALA A 102 8.72 -46.01 -29.38
CA ALA A 102 9.83 -45.89 -28.45
C ALA A 102 10.03 -44.43 -28.03
N VAL A 103 10.38 -44.26 -26.75
CA VAL A 103 10.65 -42.98 -26.12
C VAL A 103 12.10 -42.60 -26.38
N ASN A 104 12.31 -41.56 -27.17
CA ASN A 104 13.63 -40.97 -27.36
C ASN A 104 14.08 -40.31 -26.06
N VAL A 105 15.12 -40.86 -25.44
CA VAL A 105 15.60 -40.43 -24.11
C VAL A 105 16.06 -38.96 -24.11
N VAL A 106 16.72 -38.51 -25.19
CA VAL A 106 17.22 -37.14 -25.31
C VAL A 106 16.05 -36.16 -25.42
N THR A 107 15.03 -36.49 -26.22
CA THR A 107 13.82 -35.67 -26.35
C THR A 107 13.04 -35.64 -25.04
N ALA A 108 12.90 -36.78 -24.35
CA ALA A 108 12.23 -36.85 -23.05
C ALA A 108 12.93 -35.98 -22.01
N LEU A 109 14.26 -36.05 -21.91
CA LEU A 109 15.04 -35.17 -21.04
C LEU A 109 14.90 -33.70 -21.43
N GLY A 110 14.98 -33.38 -22.71
CA GLY A 110 14.81 -32.02 -23.22
C GLY A 110 13.45 -31.44 -22.86
N ALA A 111 12.37 -32.22 -23.00
CA ALA A 111 11.02 -31.82 -22.64
C ALA A 111 10.85 -31.63 -21.12
N LEU A 112 11.38 -32.56 -20.31
CA LEU A 112 11.22 -32.57 -18.86
C LEU A 112 12.11 -31.54 -18.14
N LEU A 113 13.32 -31.28 -18.66
CA LEU A 113 14.34 -30.47 -18.00
C LEU A 113 14.73 -29.20 -18.74
N GLY A 114 14.45 -29.07 -20.04
CA GLY A 114 14.95 -27.96 -20.86
C GLY A 114 14.47 -26.58 -20.40
N LEU A 115 13.16 -26.36 -20.36
CA LEU A 115 12.60 -25.07 -19.89
C LEU A 115 12.96 -24.78 -18.43
N HIS A 116 12.99 -25.83 -17.60
CA HIS A 116 13.43 -25.72 -16.22
C HIS A 116 14.88 -25.21 -16.14
N ALA A 117 15.82 -25.83 -16.88
CA ALA A 117 17.22 -25.45 -16.86
C ALA A 117 17.41 -24.00 -17.29
N LEU A 118 16.75 -23.57 -18.37
CA LEU A 118 16.81 -22.19 -18.86
C LEU A 118 16.31 -21.19 -17.80
N THR A 119 15.13 -21.44 -17.22
CA THR A 119 14.57 -20.55 -16.19
C THR A 119 15.37 -20.57 -14.90
N PHE A 120 16.03 -21.69 -14.56
CA PHE A 120 16.90 -21.79 -13.40
C PHE A 120 18.19 -21.00 -13.60
N ILE A 121 18.83 -21.12 -14.76
CA ILE A 121 20.01 -20.35 -15.15
C ILE A 121 19.68 -18.84 -15.13
N PHE A 122 18.54 -18.44 -15.67
CA PHE A 122 18.09 -17.04 -15.61
C PHE A 122 17.96 -16.53 -14.17
N TRP A 123 17.41 -17.36 -13.28
CA TRP A 123 17.33 -17.02 -11.86
C TRP A 123 18.72 -16.88 -11.21
N LEU A 124 19.66 -17.78 -11.49
CA LEU A 124 21.05 -17.68 -11.00
C LEU A 124 21.71 -16.37 -11.48
N PHE A 125 21.54 -16.01 -12.76
CA PHE A 125 22.05 -14.74 -13.27
C PHE A 125 21.42 -13.53 -12.58
N SER A 126 20.13 -13.60 -12.24
CA SER A 126 19.44 -12.54 -11.51
C SER A 126 20.07 -12.28 -10.13
N LEU A 127 20.56 -13.32 -9.46
CA LEU A 127 21.25 -13.18 -8.16
C LEU A 127 22.60 -12.46 -8.28
N VAL A 128 23.37 -12.76 -9.32
CA VAL A 128 24.69 -12.15 -9.56
C VAL A 128 24.55 -10.66 -9.89
N TRP A 129 23.54 -10.31 -10.68
CA TRP A 129 23.32 -8.92 -11.12
C TRP A 129 22.63 -8.05 -10.08
N SER A 130 21.80 -8.65 -9.21
CA SER A 130 21.09 -7.91 -8.15
C SER A 130 22.01 -7.37 -7.04
N GLY A 131 23.29 -7.78 -6.99
CA GLY A 131 24.26 -7.33 -5.98
C GLY A 131 24.95 -5.99 -6.27
N LYS A 132 24.78 -5.39 -7.47
CA LYS A 132 25.54 -4.20 -7.89
C LYS A 132 24.74 -2.89 -7.93
N GLY A 133 23.47 -2.89 -7.54
CA GLY A 133 22.66 -1.67 -7.50
C GLY A 133 21.61 -1.74 -6.40
N ALA A 134 21.81 -0.98 -5.34
CA ALA A 134 20.73 -0.67 -4.41
C ALA A 134 19.66 0.12 -5.19
N GLY A 135 18.59 -0.56 -5.59
CA GLY A 135 17.43 0.05 -6.23
C GLY A 135 17.47 -0.01 -7.76
N THR A 136 17.08 -1.13 -8.33
CA THR A 136 16.20 -1.28 -9.51
C THR A 136 16.19 -2.76 -9.88
N GLY A 137 15.02 -3.25 -10.30
CA GLY A 137 14.84 -4.65 -10.61
C GLY A 137 15.70 -5.06 -11.80
N SER A 138 15.66 -6.34 -12.15
CA SER A 138 16.02 -6.70 -13.52
C SER A 138 15.25 -5.78 -14.48
N TRP A 139 15.84 -5.41 -15.61
CA TRP A 139 15.18 -4.64 -16.68
C TRP A 139 13.77 -5.17 -17.03
N ALA A 140 13.53 -6.47 -16.85
CA ALA A 140 12.22 -7.12 -16.98
C ALA A 140 11.23 -6.71 -15.87
N GLY A 141 11.70 -6.55 -14.63
CA GLY A 141 10.92 -6.01 -13.52
C GLY A 141 10.54 -4.55 -13.73
N ASP A 142 11.47 -3.72 -14.22
CA ASP A 142 11.21 -2.32 -14.52
C ASP A 142 10.27 -2.15 -15.72
N ALA A 143 10.40 -2.99 -16.76
CA ALA A 143 9.49 -3.04 -17.89
C ALA A 143 8.07 -3.50 -17.50
N TRP A 144 7.97 -4.52 -16.63
CA TRP A 144 6.69 -4.97 -16.07
C TRP A 144 6.05 -3.89 -15.18
N TRP A 145 6.85 -3.18 -14.37
CA TRP A 145 6.39 -2.08 -13.54
C TRP A 145 5.91 -0.91 -14.40
N TRP A 146 6.66 -0.54 -15.44
CA TRP A 146 6.27 0.47 -16.43
C TRP A 146 4.94 0.12 -17.11
N LEU A 147 4.77 -1.14 -17.49
CA LEU A 147 3.53 -1.61 -18.10
C LEU A 147 2.36 -1.55 -17.10
N SER A 148 2.59 -1.99 -15.85
CA SER A 148 1.55 -2.00 -14.81
C SER A 148 1.04 -0.60 -14.42
N ARG A 149 1.90 0.44 -14.44
CA ARG A 149 1.50 1.85 -14.23
C ARG A 149 0.47 2.32 -15.25
N ARG A 150 0.46 1.72 -16.44
CA ARG A 150 -0.40 2.14 -17.55
C ARG A 150 -1.83 1.63 -17.42
N PHE A 151 -2.05 0.58 -16.62
CA PHE A 151 -3.33 -0.14 -16.53
C PHE A 151 -4.09 0.03 -15.21
N VAL A 152 -3.50 0.65 -14.17
CA VAL A 152 -4.19 0.85 -12.89
C VAL A 152 -4.21 2.33 -12.52
N LYS A 153 -5.35 2.98 -12.76
CA LYS A 153 -5.62 4.37 -12.35
C LYS A 153 -6.51 4.37 -11.09
N GLY A 154 -6.26 5.31 -10.18
CA GLY A 154 -7.06 5.54 -8.96
C GLY A 154 -6.54 4.87 -7.68
N ASP A 155 -7.19 5.17 -6.55
CA ASP A 155 -6.78 4.80 -5.18
C ASP A 155 -6.62 3.30 -4.96
N ALA A 156 -7.37 2.47 -5.70
CA ALA A 156 -7.27 1.01 -5.64
C ALA A 156 -5.88 0.48 -6.06
N SER A 157 -5.09 1.26 -6.81
CA SER A 157 -3.73 0.92 -7.23
C SER A 157 -2.67 1.13 -6.14
N LEU A 158 -2.99 1.88 -5.09
CA LEU A 158 -2.00 2.29 -4.08
C LEU A 158 -1.48 1.10 -3.27
N VAL A 159 -2.37 0.17 -2.92
CA VAL A 159 -2.01 -0.99 -2.09
C VAL A 159 -0.95 -1.90 -2.74
N PRO A 160 -1.12 -2.39 -3.98
CA PRO A 160 -0.07 -3.20 -4.62
C PRO A 160 1.23 -2.44 -4.84
N GLN A 161 1.17 -1.13 -5.15
CA GLN A 161 2.36 -0.30 -5.31
C GLN A 161 3.11 -0.10 -3.99
N ALA A 162 2.38 0.17 -2.92
CA ALA A 162 2.91 0.29 -1.57
C ALA A 162 3.55 -1.02 -1.11
N PHE A 163 2.90 -2.16 -1.35
CA PHE A 163 3.45 -3.46 -1.01
C PHE A 163 4.78 -3.70 -1.75
N ALA A 164 4.79 -3.46 -3.07
CA ALA A 164 6.00 -3.57 -3.87
C ALA A 164 7.12 -2.63 -3.37
N ALA A 165 6.81 -1.39 -2.99
CA ALA A 165 7.77 -0.43 -2.45
C ALA A 165 8.34 -0.87 -1.08
N VAL A 166 7.52 -1.41 -0.18
CA VAL A 166 7.97 -1.98 1.10
C VAL A 166 8.91 -3.16 0.86
N LEU A 167 8.56 -4.07 -0.08
CA LEU A 167 9.43 -5.18 -0.43
C LEU A 167 10.77 -4.73 -1.03
N ALA A 168 10.74 -3.71 -1.91
CA ALA A 168 11.92 -3.17 -2.59
C ALA A 168 12.92 -2.61 -1.59
N ARG A 169 12.45 -1.75 -0.67
CA ARG A 169 13.28 -1.15 0.38
C ARG A 169 13.94 -2.20 1.28
N ARG A 170 13.28 -3.33 1.48
CA ARG A 170 13.80 -4.45 2.29
C ARG A 170 14.70 -5.41 1.51
N GLY A 171 14.92 -5.21 0.22
CA GLY A 171 15.69 -6.13 -0.63
C GLY A 171 15.06 -7.53 -0.70
N SER A 172 13.74 -7.63 -0.50
CA SER A 172 13.03 -8.90 -0.31
C SER A 172 12.24 -9.36 -1.54
N GLN A 173 12.14 -8.51 -2.57
CA GLN A 173 11.39 -8.78 -3.80
C GLN A 173 11.86 -10.04 -4.54
N SER A 174 13.17 -10.14 -4.77
CA SER A 174 13.77 -11.28 -5.47
C SER A 174 13.54 -12.60 -4.74
N TRP A 175 13.61 -12.57 -3.41
CA TRP A 175 13.38 -13.74 -2.57
C TRP A 175 11.91 -14.17 -2.54
N LEU A 176 10.95 -13.24 -2.51
CA LEU A 176 9.53 -13.59 -2.64
C LEU A 176 9.20 -14.15 -4.02
N ALA A 177 9.71 -13.52 -5.07
CA ALA A 177 9.55 -14.00 -6.45
C ALA A 177 10.16 -15.40 -6.62
N GLY A 178 11.36 -15.62 -6.05
CA GLY A 178 12.00 -16.93 -5.97
C GLY A 178 11.14 -17.95 -5.23
N LEU A 179 10.61 -17.60 -4.06
CA LEU A 179 9.74 -18.48 -3.26
C LEU A 179 8.51 -18.94 -4.06
N ILE A 180 7.82 -18.01 -4.73
CA ILE A 180 6.66 -18.32 -5.57
C ILE A 180 7.08 -19.20 -6.76
N SER A 181 8.08 -18.77 -7.53
CA SER A 181 8.54 -19.48 -8.73
C SER A 181 9.03 -20.89 -8.43
N HIS A 182 9.90 -21.07 -7.45
CA HIS A 182 10.43 -22.39 -7.08
C HIS A 182 9.34 -23.29 -6.50
N SER A 183 8.37 -22.75 -5.75
CA SER A 183 7.23 -23.55 -5.27
C SER A 183 6.40 -24.11 -6.44
N LEU A 184 6.13 -23.29 -7.46
CA LEU A 184 5.41 -23.73 -8.65
C LEU A 184 6.20 -24.78 -9.45
N TRP A 185 7.51 -24.60 -9.60
CA TRP A 185 8.38 -25.59 -10.25
C TRP A 185 8.44 -26.92 -9.47
N VAL A 186 8.52 -26.87 -8.13
CA VAL A 186 8.46 -28.07 -7.29
C VAL A 186 7.13 -28.79 -7.49
N LEU A 187 6.00 -28.07 -7.48
CA LEU A 187 4.69 -28.67 -7.75
C LEU A 187 4.63 -29.31 -9.15
N ALA A 188 5.15 -28.63 -10.17
CA ALA A 188 5.22 -29.17 -11.53
C ALA A 188 6.06 -30.45 -11.59
N PHE A 189 7.23 -30.48 -10.93
CA PHE A 189 8.08 -31.68 -10.87
C PHE A 189 7.43 -32.82 -10.08
N LEU A 190 6.77 -32.54 -8.96
CA LEU A 190 6.05 -33.56 -8.20
C LEU A 190 4.90 -34.17 -9.04
N SER A 191 4.17 -33.34 -9.78
CA SER A 191 3.13 -33.80 -10.71
C SER A 191 3.71 -34.60 -11.87
N ALA A 192 4.80 -34.13 -12.48
CA ALA A 192 5.49 -34.83 -13.54
C ALA A 192 6.01 -36.19 -13.07
N LEU A 193 6.68 -36.26 -11.92
CA LEU A 193 7.18 -37.52 -11.34
C LEU A 193 6.05 -38.48 -11.00
N SER A 194 4.96 -37.99 -10.41
CA SER A 194 3.78 -38.82 -10.13
C SER A 194 3.18 -39.40 -11.41
N THR A 195 3.13 -38.59 -12.48
CA THR A 195 2.65 -39.02 -13.79
C THR A 195 3.59 -40.01 -14.46
N LEU A 196 4.91 -39.76 -14.43
CA LEU A 196 5.92 -40.69 -14.92
C LEU A 196 5.80 -42.04 -14.20
N LEU A 197 5.72 -42.04 -12.86
CA LEU A 197 5.56 -43.25 -12.07
C LEU A 197 4.28 -44.01 -12.45
N LEU A 198 3.15 -43.30 -12.55
CA LEU A 198 1.87 -43.92 -12.95
C LEU A 198 1.96 -44.55 -14.34
N LEU A 199 2.52 -43.82 -15.31
CA LEU A 199 2.63 -44.30 -16.69
C LEU A 199 3.59 -45.49 -16.80
N LEU A 200 4.79 -45.38 -16.20
CA LEU A 200 5.81 -46.43 -16.21
C LEU A 200 5.36 -47.68 -15.44
N ALA A 201 4.51 -47.54 -14.43
CA ALA A 201 3.90 -48.67 -13.73
C ALA A 201 2.76 -49.34 -14.52
N SER A 202 2.05 -48.56 -15.35
CA SER A 202 0.85 -49.03 -16.06
C SER A 202 1.13 -49.54 -17.48
N ARG A 203 2.26 -49.15 -18.07
CA ARG A 203 2.60 -49.43 -19.48
C ARG A 203 4.07 -49.80 -19.62
N ARG A 204 4.34 -50.62 -20.63
CA ARG A 204 5.72 -50.92 -21.04
C ARG A 204 6.17 -49.85 -22.01
N TYR A 205 7.22 -49.12 -21.63
CA TYR A 205 7.88 -48.15 -22.49
C TYR A 205 9.20 -48.71 -22.97
N HIS A 206 9.45 -48.58 -24.27
CA HIS A 206 10.75 -48.88 -24.87
C HIS A 206 11.53 -47.58 -24.97
N PHE A 207 12.79 -47.57 -24.56
CA PHE A 207 13.65 -46.39 -24.64
C PHE A 207 14.67 -46.56 -25.74
N ASN A 208 14.92 -45.51 -26.50
CA ASN A 208 15.95 -45.51 -27.52
C ASN A 208 16.66 -44.16 -27.63
N TRP A 209 17.72 -44.16 -28.44
CA TRP A 209 18.41 -42.95 -28.86
C TRP A 209 18.38 -42.83 -30.39
N GLU A 210 17.28 -42.32 -30.94
CA GLU A 210 17.23 -41.96 -32.35
C GLU A 210 17.88 -40.59 -32.55
N THR A 211 19.16 -40.55 -32.87
CA THR A 211 19.84 -39.30 -33.22
C THR A 211 20.63 -39.45 -34.51
N THR A 212 20.42 -38.52 -35.45
CA THR A 212 21.22 -38.46 -36.70
C THR A 212 22.58 -37.80 -36.49
N LEU A 213 22.74 -37.05 -35.39
CA LEU A 213 23.92 -36.22 -35.13
C LEU A 213 24.93 -36.83 -34.15
N LEU A 214 24.49 -37.66 -33.20
CA LEU A 214 25.37 -38.20 -32.17
C LEU A 214 25.79 -39.64 -32.53
N THR A 215 27.06 -39.94 -32.28
CA THR A 215 27.59 -41.31 -32.39
C THR A 215 27.18 -42.14 -31.17
N PRO A 216 27.14 -43.49 -31.27
CA PRO A 216 26.83 -44.36 -30.14
C PRO A 216 27.72 -44.10 -28.91
N ASP A 217 29.02 -43.87 -29.11
CA ASP A 217 29.95 -43.61 -28.01
C ASP A 217 29.67 -42.27 -27.30
N THR A 218 29.22 -41.26 -28.05
CA THR A 218 28.80 -39.98 -27.45
C THR A 218 27.56 -40.17 -26.59
N PHE A 219 26.64 -41.05 -27.00
CA PHE A 219 25.44 -41.36 -26.22
C PHE A 219 25.78 -42.11 -24.93
N VAL A 220 26.67 -43.11 -24.99
CA VAL A 220 27.19 -43.79 -23.79
C VAL A 220 27.77 -42.78 -22.80
N TRP A 221 28.66 -41.90 -23.27
CA TRP A 221 29.27 -40.89 -22.42
C TRP A 221 28.24 -39.95 -21.80
N LEU A 222 27.21 -39.55 -22.55
CA LEU A 222 26.15 -38.68 -22.06
C LEU A 222 25.28 -39.37 -21.00
N VAL A 223 24.89 -40.62 -21.23
CA VAL A 223 24.06 -41.40 -20.31
C VAL A 223 24.81 -41.71 -19.02
N GLU A 224 26.09 -42.07 -19.12
CA GLU A 224 26.95 -42.30 -17.97
C GLU A 224 27.24 -41.01 -17.19
N GLY A 225 27.54 -39.91 -17.89
CA GLY A 225 27.80 -38.61 -17.26
C GLY A 225 26.57 -38.05 -16.54
N LEU A 226 25.40 -38.11 -17.16
CA LEU A 226 24.13 -37.71 -16.53
C LEU A 226 23.63 -38.73 -15.51
N GLY A 227 24.05 -39.99 -15.59
CA GLY A 227 23.69 -41.03 -14.62
C GLY A 227 24.51 -40.99 -13.34
N ALA A 228 25.72 -40.39 -13.37
CA ALA A 228 26.66 -40.41 -12.26
C ALA A 228 26.13 -39.77 -10.96
N LEU A 229 25.41 -38.65 -11.02
CA LEU A 229 24.82 -38.04 -9.81
C LEU A 229 23.55 -38.79 -9.35
N PRO A 230 22.59 -39.13 -10.23
CA PRO A 230 21.48 -39.99 -9.86
C PRO A 230 21.89 -41.32 -9.22
N SER A 231 22.97 -41.96 -9.69
CA SER A 231 23.43 -43.24 -9.13
C SER A 231 23.92 -43.11 -7.69
N LEU A 232 24.52 -41.97 -7.31
CA LEU A 232 24.87 -41.68 -5.92
C LEU A 232 23.64 -41.53 -5.02
N LEU A 233 22.50 -41.15 -5.59
CA LEU A 233 21.21 -41.09 -4.88
C LEU A 233 20.45 -42.42 -4.89
N GLY A 234 21.04 -43.48 -5.46
CA GLY A 234 20.47 -44.83 -5.47
C GLY A 234 19.62 -45.18 -6.71
N PHE A 235 19.62 -44.34 -7.75
CA PHE A 235 18.96 -44.69 -9.01
C PHE A 235 19.83 -45.64 -9.84
N ALA A 236 19.26 -46.78 -10.26
CA ALA A 236 19.94 -47.69 -11.16
C ALA A 236 20.14 -47.07 -12.55
N GLN A 237 21.24 -47.44 -13.20
CA GLN A 237 21.62 -46.96 -14.53
C GLN A 237 21.92 -48.16 -15.44
N PRO A 238 21.57 -48.10 -16.74
CA PRO A 238 21.95 -49.13 -17.72
C PRO A 238 23.47 -49.21 -17.92
N ASP A 239 23.98 -50.41 -18.12
CA ASP A 239 25.39 -50.63 -18.46
C ASP A 239 25.69 -50.25 -19.93
N THR A 240 26.97 -50.12 -20.27
CA THR A 240 27.41 -49.68 -21.61
C THR A 240 26.84 -50.55 -22.74
N LEU A 241 26.70 -51.86 -22.52
CA LEU A 241 26.13 -52.78 -23.51
C LEU A 241 24.62 -52.53 -23.70
N THR A 242 23.86 -52.39 -22.62
CA THR A 242 22.44 -52.04 -22.68
C THR A 242 22.24 -50.71 -23.40
N ILE A 243 23.05 -49.70 -23.07
CA ILE A 243 22.99 -48.38 -23.72
C ILE A 243 23.21 -48.49 -25.23
N ARG A 244 24.23 -49.22 -25.67
CA ARG A 244 24.53 -49.42 -27.10
C ARG A 244 23.42 -50.19 -27.82
N SER A 245 22.83 -51.19 -27.17
CA SER A 245 21.69 -51.96 -27.72
C SER A 245 20.37 -51.18 -27.76
N SER A 246 20.31 -49.98 -27.16
CA SER A 246 19.12 -49.12 -27.15
C SER A 246 19.02 -48.25 -28.42
N ASP A 247 19.47 -48.77 -29.56
CA ASP A 247 19.52 -48.08 -30.86
C ASP A 247 18.17 -47.98 -31.58
N GLY A 248 17.12 -48.59 -31.02
CA GLY A 248 15.78 -48.64 -31.60
C GLY A 248 15.59 -49.74 -32.66
N LEU A 249 16.64 -50.49 -32.98
CA LEU A 249 16.59 -51.62 -33.91
C LEU A 249 16.33 -52.94 -33.19
N GLN A 250 16.70 -53.02 -31.90
CA GLN A 250 16.51 -54.20 -31.06
C GLN A 250 15.42 -53.98 -30.00
N VAL A 251 14.67 -55.04 -29.71
CA VAL A 251 13.71 -55.05 -28.60
C VAL A 251 14.47 -55.39 -27.32
N LEU A 252 14.61 -54.39 -26.44
CA LEU A 252 15.18 -54.56 -25.11
C LEU A 252 14.27 -55.40 -24.21
N ASP A 253 14.88 -56.15 -23.28
CA ASP A 253 14.16 -56.93 -22.28
C ASP A 253 13.54 -56.04 -21.19
N ALA A 254 12.70 -56.65 -20.33
CA ALA A 254 12.00 -55.91 -19.28
C ALA A 254 12.96 -55.33 -18.22
N GLN A 255 14.12 -55.95 -18.02
CA GLN A 255 15.13 -55.48 -17.07
C GLN A 255 15.80 -54.20 -17.57
N ALA A 256 16.21 -54.16 -18.84
CA ALA A 256 16.75 -52.96 -19.48
C ALA A 256 15.73 -51.81 -19.47
N GLN A 257 14.44 -52.08 -19.70
CA GLN A 257 13.38 -51.08 -19.59
C GLN A 257 13.25 -50.49 -18.18
N ALA A 258 13.36 -51.34 -17.15
CA ALA A 258 13.34 -50.88 -15.76
C ALA A 258 14.57 -50.01 -15.42
N LEU A 259 15.76 -50.37 -15.93
CA LEU A 259 16.98 -49.57 -15.76
C LEU A 259 16.84 -48.18 -16.40
N TRP A 260 16.32 -48.10 -17.63
CA TRP A 260 16.06 -46.82 -18.29
C TRP A 260 15.01 -45.97 -17.56
N SER A 261 13.95 -46.61 -17.05
CA SER A 261 12.92 -45.95 -16.26
C SER A 261 13.50 -45.35 -14.97
N SER A 262 14.32 -46.14 -14.26
CA SER A 262 15.03 -45.71 -13.06
C SER A 262 15.98 -44.54 -13.37
N TRP A 263 16.75 -44.65 -14.45
CA TRP A 263 17.69 -43.61 -14.88
C TRP A 263 16.97 -42.29 -15.21
N LEU A 264 15.86 -42.35 -15.96
CA LEU A 264 15.08 -41.16 -16.32
C LEU A 264 14.47 -40.49 -15.07
N LEU A 265 13.87 -41.27 -14.17
CA LEU A 265 13.35 -40.77 -12.89
C LEU A 265 14.48 -40.12 -12.08
N GLY A 266 15.64 -40.77 -12.00
CA GLY A 266 16.81 -40.27 -11.32
C GLY A 266 17.31 -38.95 -11.88
N ALA A 267 17.38 -38.81 -13.20
CA ALA A 267 17.75 -37.56 -13.86
C ALA A 267 16.75 -36.43 -13.55
N VAL A 268 15.44 -36.70 -13.61
CA VAL A 268 14.41 -35.70 -13.29
C VAL A 268 14.45 -35.26 -11.83
N VAL A 269 14.66 -36.20 -10.90
CA VAL A 269 14.81 -35.89 -9.47
C VAL A 269 16.07 -35.07 -9.23
N THR A 270 17.21 -35.49 -9.78
CA THR A 270 18.54 -34.94 -9.48
C THR A 270 18.77 -33.59 -10.13
N TYR A 271 18.37 -33.42 -11.39
CA TYR A 271 18.61 -32.19 -12.16
C TYR A 271 17.39 -31.27 -12.23
N GLY A 272 16.20 -31.78 -11.94
CA GLY A 272 14.94 -31.03 -11.94
C GLY A 272 14.51 -30.62 -10.53
N LEU A 273 13.99 -31.60 -9.78
CA LEU A 273 13.36 -31.38 -8.48
C LEU A 273 14.36 -30.88 -7.42
N LEU A 274 15.48 -31.57 -7.24
CA LEU A 274 16.43 -31.29 -6.17
C LEU A 274 16.98 -29.84 -6.22
N PRO A 275 17.46 -29.32 -7.37
CA PRO A 275 17.91 -27.94 -7.46
C PRO A 275 16.81 -26.93 -7.12
N ARG A 276 15.55 -27.22 -7.48
CA ARG A 276 14.40 -26.36 -7.15
C ARG A 276 14.06 -26.39 -5.68
N VAL A 277 14.12 -27.55 -5.03
CA VAL A 277 13.91 -27.66 -3.58
C VAL A 277 15.00 -26.90 -2.83
N LEU A 278 16.27 -27.03 -3.24
CA LEU A 278 17.38 -26.29 -2.65
C LEU A 278 17.22 -24.78 -2.82
N ALA A 279 16.88 -24.33 -4.04
CA ALA A 279 16.63 -22.91 -4.31
C ALA A 279 15.38 -22.37 -3.59
N LEU A 280 14.35 -23.20 -3.40
CA LEU A 280 13.17 -22.87 -2.61
C LEU A 280 13.55 -22.67 -1.13
N ALA A 281 14.31 -23.61 -0.56
CA ALA A 281 14.79 -23.54 0.82
C ALA A 281 15.68 -22.31 1.04
N TRP A 282 16.60 -22.03 0.10
CA TRP A 282 17.44 -20.84 0.12
C TRP A 282 16.62 -19.55 0.03
N SER A 283 15.65 -19.49 -0.89
CA SER A 283 14.78 -18.32 -1.04
C SER A 283 13.92 -18.09 0.20
N LEU A 284 13.43 -19.16 0.83
CA LEU A 284 12.67 -19.09 2.08
C LEU A 284 13.55 -18.61 3.24
N TRP A 285 14.78 -19.11 3.35
CA TRP A 285 15.72 -18.68 4.38
C TRP A 285 16.06 -17.19 4.23
N GLN A 286 16.39 -16.76 3.01
CA GLN A 286 16.67 -15.35 2.71
C GLN A 286 15.43 -14.47 2.93
N TRP A 287 14.25 -14.91 2.52
CA TRP A 287 13.00 -14.22 2.80
C TRP A 287 12.79 -14.02 4.29
N ARG A 288 12.89 -15.09 5.10
CA ARG A 288 12.78 -15.01 6.57
C ARG A 288 13.81 -14.05 7.16
N LYS A 289 15.06 -14.11 6.70
CA LYS A 289 16.14 -13.22 7.16
C LYS A 289 15.83 -11.74 6.90
N HIS A 290 15.37 -11.38 5.69
CA HIS A 290 15.06 -9.98 5.33
C HIS A 290 13.76 -9.46 5.95
N THR A 291 12.92 -10.35 6.49
CA THR A 291 11.58 -10.03 7.00
C THR A 291 11.42 -10.25 8.51
N ALA A 292 12.44 -10.81 9.17
CA ALA A 292 12.44 -11.10 10.61
C ALA A 292 12.22 -9.86 11.50
N ARG A 293 12.49 -8.65 11.00
CA ARG A 293 12.25 -7.39 11.73
C ARG A 293 11.48 -6.42 10.85
N LEU A 294 10.16 -6.54 10.89
CA LEU A 294 9.26 -5.54 10.32
C LEU A 294 9.26 -4.31 11.23
N SER A 295 10.00 -3.29 10.80
CA SER A 295 10.10 -1.97 11.43
C SER A 295 9.74 -0.88 10.42
N LEU A 296 9.20 0.23 10.92
CA LEU A 296 8.97 1.42 10.11
C LEU A 296 10.28 2.20 9.99
N ASP A 297 10.62 2.63 8.77
CA ASP A 297 11.73 3.57 8.56
C ASP A 297 11.21 4.99 8.72
N ASP A 298 11.53 5.62 9.86
CA ASP A 298 11.07 6.95 10.22
C ASP A 298 11.82 8.08 9.50
N SER A 299 12.89 7.76 8.77
CA SER A 299 13.69 8.70 7.99
C SER A 299 13.16 8.93 6.58
N LEU A 300 12.15 8.16 6.14
CA LEU A 300 11.60 8.28 4.80
C LEU A 300 11.02 9.68 4.54
N PRO A 301 11.31 10.30 3.38
CA PRO A 301 10.62 11.50 2.93
C PRO A 301 9.10 11.32 2.93
N GLY A 302 8.37 12.35 3.35
CA GLY A 302 6.94 12.29 3.65
C GLY A 302 6.61 11.78 5.06
N LEU A 303 7.31 10.77 5.60
CA LEU A 303 7.12 10.36 7.01
C LEU A 303 7.85 11.31 7.95
N ALA A 304 9.11 11.64 7.68
CA ALA A 304 9.91 12.53 8.51
C ALA A 304 9.26 13.92 8.68
N GLU A 305 8.55 14.41 7.66
CA GLU A 305 7.79 15.67 7.67
C GLU A 305 6.63 15.67 8.66
N LEU A 306 6.13 14.50 9.07
CA LEU A 306 5.08 14.37 10.08
C LEU A 306 5.62 14.54 11.50
N ARG A 307 6.94 14.54 11.72
CA ARG A 307 7.55 14.58 13.05
C ARG A 307 7.13 15.80 13.88
N PRO A 308 7.20 17.04 13.36
CA PRO A 308 6.75 18.22 14.13
C PRO A 308 5.25 18.18 14.44
N ARG A 309 4.45 17.54 13.58
CA ARG A 309 2.99 17.46 13.71
C ARG A 309 2.53 16.40 14.72
N LEU A 310 3.24 15.28 14.78
CA LEU A 310 2.90 14.13 15.64
C LEU A 310 3.70 14.08 16.94
N MET A 311 4.81 14.82 17.03
CA MET A 311 5.60 14.99 18.25
C MET A 311 5.89 16.47 18.51
N PRO A 312 4.86 17.28 18.84
CA PRO A 312 5.09 18.65 19.28
C PRO A 312 5.91 18.64 20.58
N VAL A 313 6.87 19.58 20.69
CA VAL A 313 7.76 19.71 21.86
C VAL A 313 7.00 20.14 23.11
N SER A 314 5.86 20.82 22.93
CA SER A 314 4.97 21.25 24.00
C SER A 314 3.53 21.01 23.56
N GLU A 315 2.78 20.19 24.27
CA GLU A 315 1.32 20.27 24.25
C GLU A 315 0.94 21.44 25.18
N PRO A 316 0.01 22.33 24.81
CA PRO A 316 -0.54 23.28 25.76
C PRO A 316 -1.35 22.48 26.78
N THR A 317 -0.68 22.07 27.83
CA THR A 317 -1.29 21.49 29.02
C THR A 317 -2.13 22.59 29.63
N GLY A 318 -3.45 22.44 29.56
CA GLY A 318 -4.34 23.20 30.42
C GLY A 318 -3.98 22.89 31.87
N VAL A 319 -3.52 23.93 32.57
CA VAL A 319 -3.37 24.03 34.03
C VAL A 319 -2.47 22.97 34.68
N ASP A 320 -1.24 23.36 34.99
CA ASP A 320 -0.70 23.17 36.33
C ASP A 320 0.31 24.28 36.63
N GLU A 321 0.04 25.04 37.69
CA GLU A 321 0.93 26.06 38.23
C GLU A 321 2.12 25.37 38.90
N LEU A 322 3.34 25.84 38.60
CA LEU A 322 4.36 26.20 39.59
C LEU A 322 5.56 26.82 38.86
N ALA A 323 6.00 27.96 39.40
CA ALA A 323 6.77 29.00 38.75
C ALA A 323 8.27 28.72 38.56
N SER A 324 8.91 29.38 37.58
CA SER A 324 9.99 30.33 37.86
C SER A 324 10.21 31.31 36.69
N PRO A 325 10.69 32.54 36.96
CA PRO A 325 10.58 33.66 36.04
C PRO A 325 11.89 33.89 35.29
N ASP A 326 11.84 33.95 33.96
CA ASP A 326 12.76 34.79 33.21
C ASP A 326 12.13 35.30 31.92
N ARG A 327 12.43 36.57 31.64
CA ARG A 327 11.64 37.52 30.85
C ARG A 327 11.48 37.09 29.39
N VAL A 328 10.24 36.92 28.96
CA VAL A 328 9.84 36.98 27.54
C VAL A 328 8.54 37.78 27.45
N ALA A 329 8.45 38.65 26.44
CA ALA A 329 7.38 39.61 26.24
C ALA A 329 5.97 39.00 26.40
N ARG A 330 5.16 39.57 27.31
CA ARG A 330 3.75 39.20 27.49
C ARG A 330 2.98 39.54 26.21
N MET A 331 2.45 38.52 25.55
CA MET A 331 1.20 38.67 24.80
C MET A 331 0.12 39.14 25.78
N GLN A 332 -0.52 40.26 25.48
CA GLN A 332 -1.71 40.70 26.21
C GLN A 332 -2.86 39.74 25.89
N ASN A 333 -2.94 38.60 26.57
CA ASN A 333 -4.20 37.88 26.69
C ASN A 333 -5.07 38.71 27.64
N GLN A 334 -5.96 39.52 27.08
CA GLN A 334 -7.09 40.01 27.87
C GLN A 334 -7.86 38.78 28.39
N PRO A 335 -8.27 38.77 29.68
CA PRO A 335 -9.05 37.67 30.23
C PRO A 335 -10.36 37.53 29.45
N SER A 336 -10.54 36.37 28.83
CA SER A 336 -11.73 35.98 28.09
C SER A 336 -12.91 35.85 29.05
N THR A 337 -13.89 36.74 28.93
CA THR A 337 -15.16 36.60 29.67
C THR A 337 -15.88 35.34 29.17
N PRO A 338 -16.26 34.39 30.05
CA PRO A 338 -17.01 33.21 29.65
C PRO A 338 -18.38 33.60 29.07
N LEU A 339 -18.82 32.90 28.02
CA LEU A 339 -20.13 33.15 27.41
C LEU A 339 -21.25 32.81 28.41
N ALA A 340 -22.26 33.68 28.49
CA ALA A 340 -23.43 33.39 29.31
C ALA A 340 -24.27 32.27 28.67
N ALA A 341 -24.91 31.44 29.49
CA ALA A 341 -25.89 30.48 28.99
C ALA A 341 -27.03 31.24 28.28
N ASN A 342 -27.37 30.81 27.06
CA ASN A 342 -28.39 31.45 26.21
C ASN A 342 -27.99 32.85 25.68
N ALA A 343 -26.69 33.13 25.52
CA ALA A 343 -26.19 34.42 25.03
C ALA A 343 -26.59 34.71 23.56
N LEU A 344 -26.79 36.00 23.28
CA LEU A 344 -26.80 36.56 21.93
C LEU A 344 -25.38 37.08 21.66
N CYS A 345 -24.70 36.57 20.65
CA CYS A 345 -23.29 36.89 20.41
C CYS A 345 -23.09 37.56 19.06
N VAL A 346 -22.14 38.50 18.98
CA VAL A 346 -21.73 39.13 17.73
C VAL A 346 -20.23 38.93 17.55
N VAL A 347 -19.80 38.48 16.35
CA VAL A 347 -18.39 38.28 16.00
C VAL A 347 -18.10 38.89 14.64
N GLY A 348 -16.99 39.62 14.53
CA GLY A 348 -16.50 40.19 13.27
C GLY A 348 -15.43 39.29 12.67
N LEU A 349 -15.56 38.90 11.41
CA LEU A 349 -14.57 38.09 10.69
C LEU A 349 -13.93 38.93 9.58
N GLU A 350 -12.61 39.09 9.67
CA GLU A 350 -11.78 39.82 8.68
C GLU A 350 -12.35 41.21 8.34
N LEU A 351 -12.79 41.96 9.36
CA LEU A 351 -13.34 43.30 9.13
C LEU A 351 -12.19 44.31 8.86
N PRO A 352 -12.39 45.34 8.01
CA PRO A 352 -11.40 46.39 7.80
C PRO A 352 -11.22 47.25 9.06
N PRO A 353 -10.00 47.63 9.45
CA PRO A 353 -9.72 48.29 10.74
C PRO A 353 -10.47 49.61 10.95
N GLU A 354 -10.90 50.24 9.85
CA GLU A 354 -11.71 51.46 9.82
C GLU A 354 -13.17 51.23 10.29
N GLN A 355 -13.66 49.99 10.25
CA GLN A 355 -14.99 49.64 10.72
C GLN A 355 -15.07 49.83 12.24
N SER A 356 -16.01 50.65 12.70
CA SER A 356 -16.27 50.82 14.12
C SER A 356 -16.72 49.49 14.76
N TRP A 357 -16.01 49.08 15.81
CA TRP A 357 -16.30 47.87 16.60
C TRP A 357 -16.14 48.16 18.09
N PRO A 358 -17.05 47.72 18.97
CA PRO A 358 -18.28 46.96 18.70
C PRO A 358 -19.31 47.75 17.89
N PRO A 359 -20.23 47.09 17.16
CA PRO A 359 -21.25 47.78 16.36
C PRO A 359 -22.22 48.60 17.22
N ALA A 360 -22.66 49.76 16.72
CA ALA A 360 -23.50 50.69 17.46
C ALA A 360 -24.91 50.16 17.83
N PHE A 361 -25.42 49.13 17.14
CA PHE A 361 -26.71 48.51 17.44
C PHE A 361 -26.62 47.47 18.58
N MET A 362 -25.41 47.19 19.08
CA MET A 362 -25.21 46.21 20.16
C MET A 362 -26.00 46.63 21.41
N GLN A 363 -26.90 45.77 21.84
CA GLN A 363 -27.69 45.96 23.06
C GLN A 363 -26.92 45.42 24.27
N ALA A 364 -27.24 45.88 25.49
CA ALA A 364 -26.57 45.46 26.72
C ALA A 364 -26.62 43.94 27.01
N GLN A 365 -27.56 43.24 26.39
CA GLN A 365 -27.76 41.79 26.48
C GLN A 365 -26.96 40.96 25.46
N MET A 366 -26.34 41.62 24.48
CA MET A 366 -25.48 40.98 23.48
C MET A 366 -24.03 40.93 23.98
N GLN A 367 -23.34 39.84 23.69
CA GLN A 367 -21.93 39.66 24.01
C GLN A 367 -21.08 39.88 22.77
N ASP A 368 -20.12 40.79 22.89
CA ASP A 368 -19.09 41.01 21.90
C ASP A 368 -18.04 39.89 21.96
N LEU A 369 -17.89 39.13 20.88
CA LEU A 369 -16.82 38.15 20.72
C LEU A 369 -15.57 38.76 20.07
N GLY A 370 -15.62 40.01 19.67
CA GLY A 370 -14.52 40.76 19.08
C GLY A 370 -14.37 40.54 17.57
N ARG A 371 -13.22 41.00 17.08
CA ARG A 371 -12.80 40.88 15.68
C ARG A 371 -11.79 39.75 15.53
N VAL A 372 -11.94 38.99 14.47
CA VAL A 372 -11.17 37.79 14.20
C VAL A 372 -10.44 37.96 12.88
N ASP A 373 -9.16 38.28 12.97
CA ASP A 373 -8.32 38.56 11.80
C ASP A 373 -7.20 37.51 11.66
N SER A 374 -6.94 36.72 12.71
CA SER A 374 -5.91 35.69 12.73
C SER A 374 -6.44 34.26 12.94
N ARG A 375 -5.62 33.28 12.55
CA ARG A 375 -5.92 31.85 12.77
C ARG A 375 -6.00 31.49 14.27
N ALA A 376 -5.25 32.18 15.12
CA ALA A 376 -5.26 31.94 16.57
C ALA A 376 -6.58 32.41 17.20
N GLU A 377 -7.07 33.58 16.81
CA GLU A 377 -8.37 34.12 17.25
C GLU A 377 -9.54 33.26 16.77
N ARG A 378 -9.48 32.71 15.54
CA ARG A 378 -10.50 31.77 15.06
C ARG A 378 -10.63 30.54 15.96
N LEU A 379 -9.50 29.98 16.38
CA LEU A 379 -9.47 28.82 17.27
C LEU A 379 -9.97 29.16 18.68
N ASP A 380 -9.69 30.37 19.16
CA ASP A 380 -10.20 30.85 20.44
C ASP A 380 -11.72 31.02 20.43
N ILE A 381 -12.28 31.67 19.39
CA ILE A 381 -13.74 31.78 19.20
C ILE A 381 -14.39 30.41 19.06
N LEU A 382 -13.78 29.50 18.31
CA LEU A 382 -14.28 28.13 18.18
C LEU A 382 -14.40 27.43 19.54
N GLY A 383 -13.38 27.55 20.39
CA GLY A 383 -13.39 26.98 21.74
C GLY A 383 -14.47 27.60 22.64
N ARG A 384 -14.71 28.91 22.50
CA ARG A 384 -15.77 29.63 23.23
C ARG A 384 -17.18 29.20 22.80
N LEU A 385 -17.41 29.05 21.50
CA LEU A 385 -18.70 28.60 20.97
C LEU A 385 -19.00 27.14 21.35
N GLN A 386 -17.98 26.28 21.38
CA GLN A 386 -18.12 24.87 21.79
C GLN A 386 -18.48 24.69 23.28
N SER A 387 -18.06 25.62 24.15
CA SER A 387 -18.28 25.48 25.59
C SER A 387 -19.64 25.98 26.07
N ALA A 388 -20.24 26.96 25.38
CA ALA A 388 -21.46 27.62 25.84
C ALA A 388 -22.65 27.52 24.87
N SER A 389 -22.42 27.21 23.58
CA SER A 389 -23.43 27.14 22.51
C SER A 389 -24.48 28.26 22.54
N PRO A 390 -24.18 29.45 21.99
CA PRO A 390 -25.07 30.61 22.11
C PRO A 390 -26.45 30.36 21.46
N ARG A 391 -27.46 31.08 21.97
CA ARG A 391 -28.82 31.03 21.41
C ARG A 391 -28.84 31.58 19.99
N HIS A 392 -28.11 32.67 19.77
CA HIS A 392 -28.04 33.34 18.49
C HIS A 392 -26.63 33.89 18.27
N LEU A 393 -26.04 33.58 17.12
CA LEU A 393 -24.74 34.09 16.72
C LEU A 393 -24.90 34.94 15.45
N LEU A 394 -24.55 36.22 15.56
CA LEU A 394 -24.46 37.15 14.44
C LEU A 394 -23.01 37.23 13.97
N MET A 395 -22.75 36.75 12.75
CA MET A 395 -21.43 36.75 12.13
C MET A 395 -21.35 37.90 11.13
N VAL A 396 -20.46 38.85 11.38
CA VAL A 396 -20.31 40.04 10.54
C VAL A 396 -19.06 39.88 9.68
N CYS A 397 -19.21 39.99 8.37
CA CYS A 397 -18.10 39.87 7.43
C CYS A 397 -18.11 41.02 6.42
N ASP A 398 -16.92 41.34 5.92
CA ASP A 398 -16.72 42.39 4.93
C ASP A 398 -17.04 41.85 3.52
N ALA A 399 -18.11 42.37 2.92
CA ALA A 399 -18.54 41.99 1.59
C ALA A 399 -17.64 42.55 0.47
N ALA A 400 -16.74 43.49 0.78
CA ALA A 400 -15.74 43.97 -0.18
C ALA A 400 -14.71 42.88 -0.54
N GLN A 401 -14.50 41.92 0.37
CA GLN A 401 -13.59 40.79 0.18
C GLN A 401 -14.22 39.69 -0.67
N THR A 402 -13.38 38.91 -1.35
CA THR A 402 -13.85 37.77 -2.15
C THR A 402 -14.24 36.62 -1.22
N PRO A 403 -15.44 36.01 -1.37
CA PRO A 403 -15.85 34.88 -0.55
C PRO A 403 -14.99 33.65 -0.83
N ASP A 404 -13.86 33.52 -0.16
CA ASP A 404 -12.99 32.37 -0.31
C ASP A 404 -13.55 31.14 0.42
N ARG A 405 -12.97 29.96 0.13
CA ARG A 405 -13.43 28.71 0.75
C ARG A 405 -13.18 28.69 2.26
N GLY A 406 -12.16 29.38 2.75
CA GLY A 406 -11.74 29.38 4.16
C GLY A 406 -12.68 30.19 5.04
N VAL A 407 -13.10 31.37 4.60
CA VAL A 407 -14.04 32.25 5.29
C VAL A 407 -15.41 31.61 5.35
N VAL A 408 -15.92 31.09 4.22
CA VAL A 408 -17.21 30.37 4.18
C VAL A 408 -17.17 29.13 5.09
N ALA A 409 -16.09 28.35 5.07
CA ALA A 409 -15.96 27.20 5.97
C ALA A 409 -15.95 27.60 7.46
N THR A 410 -15.33 28.74 7.79
CA THR A 410 -15.30 29.28 9.16
C THR A 410 -16.71 29.68 9.61
N LEU A 411 -17.47 30.36 8.75
CA LEU A 411 -18.86 30.74 9.03
C LEU A 411 -19.75 29.50 9.25
N VAL A 412 -19.60 28.45 8.43
CA VAL A 412 -20.33 27.18 8.61
C VAL A 412 -19.95 26.50 9.93
N GLU A 413 -18.66 26.47 10.27
CA GLU A 413 -18.17 25.85 11.50
C GLU A 413 -18.73 26.55 12.75
N TRP A 414 -18.80 27.89 12.72
CA TRP A 414 -19.39 28.67 13.82
C TRP A 414 -20.92 28.56 13.88
N ALA A 415 -21.59 28.55 12.72
CA ALA A 415 -23.05 28.40 12.64
C ALA A 415 -23.53 27.08 13.27
N GLN A 416 -22.78 25.99 13.10
CA GLN A 416 -23.11 24.68 13.70
C GLN A 416 -23.01 24.63 15.22
N LEU A 417 -22.36 25.62 15.84
CA LEU A 417 -22.16 25.69 17.29
C LEU A 417 -23.16 26.62 17.99
N ALA A 418 -24.05 27.28 17.23
CA ALA A 418 -25.12 28.13 17.74
C ALA A 418 -26.50 27.51 17.46
N GLN A 419 -27.52 27.84 18.27
CA GLN A 419 -28.89 27.38 18.01
C GLN A 419 -29.51 28.09 16.81
N GLN A 420 -29.19 29.37 16.63
CA GLN A 420 -29.54 30.20 15.49
C GLN A 420 -28.30 30.98 15.05
N SER A 421 -28.16 31.21 13.75
CA SER A 421 -27.03 31.96 13.21
C SER A 421 -27.45 32.79 12.01
N ASP A 422 -27.01 34.04 11.99
CA ASP A 422 -27.19 34.95 10.86
C ASP A 422 -25.85 35.54 10.43
N VAL A 423 -25.71 35.80 9.13
CA VAL A 423 -24.53 36.41 8.52
C VAL A 423 -24.90 37.79 8.02
N VAL A 424 -24.16 38.80 8.46
CA VAL A 424 -24.27 40.18 7.97
C VAL A 424 -23.09 40.46 7.05
N LEU A 425 -23.42 40.84 5.82
CA LEU A 425 -22.48 41.28 4.79
C LEU A 425 -22.43 42.80 4.81
N LEU A 426 -21.37 43.38 5.40
CA LEU A 426 -21.20 44.83 5.44
C LEU A 426 -20.47 45.33 4.19
N ASP A 427 -20.91 46.48 3.70
CA ASP A 427 -20.29 47.21 2.60
C ASP A 427 -20.51 48.71 2.81
N GLU A 428 -19.58 49.36 3.52
CA GLU A 428 -19.63 50.80 3.83
C GLU A 428 -19.10 51.69 2.69
N ALA A 429 -18.56 51.09 1.61
CA ALA A 429 -18.14 51.85 0.43
C ALA A 429 -19.37 52.29 -0.40
N LEU A 430 -19.84 53.50 -0.10
CA LEU A 430 -20.83 54.30 -0.84
C LEU A 430 -21.03 53.92 -2.32
N ALA A 431 -22.28 53.56 -2.65
CA ALA A 431 -22.94 53.70 -3.96
C ALA A 431 -22.23 53.10 -5.21
N ASP A 432 -22.21 51.77 -5.29
CA ASP A 432 -21.99 50.89 -6.47
C ASP A 432 -20.61 51.00 -7.17
N PRO A 433 -19.74 49.96 -7.07
CA PRO A 433 -19.76 48.88 -8.07
C PRO A 433 -19.32 47.50 -7.54
N ASP A 434 -20.28 46.58 -7.30
CA ASP A 434 -20.23 45.15 -7.68
C ASP A 434 -21.39 44.37 -7.02
N GLN A 435 -22.61 44.54 -7.55
CA GLN A 435 -23.71 43.58 -7.28
C GLN A 435 -23.27 42.13 -7.54
N THR A 436 -22.29 41.92 -8.41
CA THR A 436 -21.66 40.63 -8.71
C THR A 436 -21.03 39.97 -7.48
N ARG A 437 -20.32 40.71 -6.63
CA ARG A 437 -19.66 40.15 -5.44
C ARG A 437 -20.64 39.82 -4.32
N ARG A 438 -21.61 40.70 -4.09
CA ARG A 438 -22.70 40.42 -3.15
C ARG A 438 -23.52 39.20 -3.57
N ARG A 439 -23.80 39.06 -4.87
CA ARG A 439 -24.42 37.84 -5.43
C ARG A 439 -23.53 36.61 -5.23
N SER A 440 -22.23 36.71 -5.46
CA SER A 440 -21.27 35.61 -5.21
C SER A 440 -21.23 35.19 -3.74
N TRP A 441 -21.29 36.14 -2.80
CA TRP A 441 -21.44 35.87 -1.36
C TRP A 441 -22.73 35.12 -1.06
N HIS A 442 -23.87 35.60 -1.56
CA HIS A 442 -25.17 34.95 -1.38
C HIS A 442 -25.18 33.53 -1.97
N GLU A 443 -24.73 33.36 -3.21
CA GLU A 443 -24.67 32.05 -3.87
C GLU A 443 -23.80 31.06 -3.09
N ARG A 444 -22.65 31.50 -2.56
CA ARG A 444 -21.75 30.64 -1.79
C ARG A 444 -22.28 30.30 -0.41
N LEU A 445 -22.90 31.26 0.29
CA LEU A 445 -23.50 31.01 1.60
C LEU A 445 -24.73 30.11 1.48
N VAL A 446 -25.58 30.31 0.46
CA VAL A 446 -26.69 29.40 0.16
C VAL A 446 -26.18 28.01 -0.21
N ALA A 447 -25.15 27.90 -1.06
CA ALA A 447 -24.52 26.62 -1.38
C ALA A 447 -23.86 25.94 -0.17
N ALA A 448 -23.45 26.72 0.84
CA ALA A 448 -22.88 26.25 2.09
C ALA A 448 -23.93 25.87 3.15
N GLY A 449 -25.22 26.10 2.87
CA GLY A 449 -26.34 25.65 3.70
C GLY A 449 -27.03 26.74 4.53
N PHE A 450 -26.68 28.01 4.35
CA PHE A 450 -27.43 29.13 4.96
C PHE A 450 -28.74 29.37 4.22
N ALA A 451 -29.85 29.52 4.95
CA ALA A 451 -31.12 29.91 4.35
C ALA A 451 -31.07 31.39 3.93
N PRO A 452 -31.78 31.82 2.86
CA PRO A 452 -31.79 33.22 2.44
C PRO A 452 -32.22 34.21 3.52
N GLY A 453 -33.06 33.78 4.47
CA GLY A 453 -33.47 34.60 5.62
C GLY A 453 -32.41 34.80 6.70
N GLN A 454 -31.28 34.08 6.61
CA GLN A 454 -30.14 34.18 7.54
C GLN A 454 -29.00 35.05 6.99
N ILE A 455 -29.16 35.61 5.79
CA ILE A 455 -28.13 36.42 5.12
C ILE A 455 -28.68 37.84 5.00
N HIS A 456 -27.98 38.82 5.56
CA HIS A 456 -28.43 40.21 5.60
C HIS A 456 -27.37 41.14 4.99
N ASP A 457 -27.80 42.00 4.07
CA ASP A 457 -26.95 43.05 3.46
C ASP A 457 -26.86 44.33 4.30
N GLN A 458 -27.63 44.40 5.38
CA GLN A 458 -27.66 45.50 6.32
C GLN A 458 -27.82 44.94 7.72
N TRP A 459 -27.53 45.76 8.73
CA TRP A 459 -27.81 45.38 10.11
C TRP A 459 -29.27 44.97 10.26
N PRO A 460 -29.55 43.75 10.72
CA PRO A 460 -30.93 43.31 10.91
C PRO A 460 -31.60 44.21 11.96
N ASP A 461 -32.84 44.62 11.70
CA ASP A 461 -33.67 45.35 12.66
C ASP A 461 -34.11 44.36 13.76
N LEU A 462 -33.19 44.04 14.66
CA LEU A 462 -33.33 43.04 15.73
C LEU A 462 -34.26 43.59 16.83
N SER A 463 -35.53 43.79 16.49
CA SER A 463 -36.61 43.57 17.43
C SER A 463 -36.69 42.07 17.66
N LEU A 464 -36.00 41.59 18.69
CA LEU A 464 -35.99 40.19 19.14
C LEU A 464 -37.43 39.76 19.47
N LYS A 465 -38.21 39.37 18.46
CA LYS A 465 -39.50 38.72 18.65
C LYS A 465 -39.22 37.33 19.19
N GLU A 466 -39.77 37.05 20.37
CA GLU A 466 -39.81 35.70 20.91
C GLU A 466 -40.45 34.75 19.88
N PRO A 467 -39.84 33.59 19.60
CA PRO A 467 -40.50 32.58 18.79
C PRO A 467 -41.70 32.03 19.56
N SER A 468 -42.82 31.88 18.84
CA SER A 468 -44.05 31.24 19.34
C SER A 468 -43.93 29.72 19.32
#